data_AF-A0A5N5NY37-F1
#
_entry.id   AF-A0A5N5NY37-F1
#
_cell.length_a   1.000
_cell.length_b   1.000
_cell.length_c   1.000
_cell.angle_alpha   90.00
_cell.angle_beta   90.00
_cell.angle_gamma   90.00
#
_symmetry.space_group_name_H-M   'P 1'
#
loop_
_entity.id
_entity.type
_entity.pdbx_description
1 polymer ?
#
loop_
_entity_poly.entity_id
_entity_poly.type
_entity_poly.pdbx_seq_one_letter_code
_entity_poly.pdbx_strand_id
1 'polypeptide(L)'
;MVKEESPEPDTFPLLMRRTQCPLCIGDESLSYEERTFQYCRPAVMYDHFDRAHAKHLSVVKQLVCNHPKCNRGSLTFEHLDHFKNHVERIHGVKLRA
;
A
#
# COMPACT_ATOMS: atom_id res chain seq x y z
N MET A 1 29.69 -24.10 -14.05
CA MET A 1 28.31 -24.27 -13.58
C MET A 1 27.86 -22.91 -13.07
N VAL A 2 27.12 -22.15 -13.89
CA VAL A 2 26.54 -20.88 -13.44
C VAL A 2 25.40 -21.26 -12.52
N LYS A 3 25.53 -20.94 -11.23
CA LYS A 3 24.48 -21.13 -10.25
C LYS A 3 23.42 -20.10 -10.63
N GLU A 4 22.33 -20.53 -11.28
CA GLU A 4 21.20 -19.66 -11.56
C GLU A 4 20.57 -19.31 -10.22
N GLU A 5 20.96 -18.16 -9.69
CA GLU A 5 20.39 -17.57 -8.49
C GLU A 5 18.99 -17.11 -8.88
N SER A 6 17.99 -17.94 -8.58
CA SER A 6 16.59 -17.54 -8.71
C SER A 6 16.43 -16.21 -7.96
N PRO A 7 15.91 -15.14 -8.60
CA PRO A 7 15.84 -13.84 -7.97
C PRO A 7 15.09 -13.98 -6.64
N GLU A 8 15.64 -13.38 -5.58
CA GLU A 8 15.00 -13.40 -4.28
C GLU A 8 13.56 -12.88 -4.42
N PRO A 9 12.57 -13.55 -3.80
CA PRO A 9 11.18 -13.15 -3.93
C PRO A 9 11.00 -11.71 -3.44
N ASP A 10 10.47 -10.84 -4.31
CA ASP A 10 10.24 -9.43 -3.99
C ASP A 10 9.31 -9.33 -2.78
N THR A 11 9.88 -8.89 -1.66
CA THR A 11 9.23 -8.88 -0.35
C THR A 11 8.04 -7.91 -0.31
N PHE A 12 8.13 -6.83 -1.10
CA PHE A 12 7.09 -5.81 -1.25
C PHE A 12 6.91 -5.48 -2.74
N PRO A 13 6.21 -6.35 -3.49
CA PRO A 13 6.04 -6.17 -4.92
C PRO A 13 5.24 -4.90 -5.20
N LEU A 14 5.65 -4.14 -6.22
CA LEU A 14 4.96 -2.89 -6.59
C LEU A 14 3.48 -3.12 -6.89
N LEU A 15 3.17 -4.24 -7.55
CA LEU A 15 1.81 -4.72 -7.74
C LEU A 15 1.36 -5.51 -6.52
N MET A 16 0.43 -4.93 -5.79
CA MET A 16 -0.10 -5.52 -4.56
C MET A 16 -1.26 -6.48 -4.87
N ARG A 17 -1.54 -7.38 -3.93
CA ARG A 17 -2.80 -8.13 -3.97
C ARG A 17 -3.95 -7.17 -3.64
N ARG A 18 -5.09 -7.34 -4.31
CA ARG A 18 -6.31 -6.51 -4.09
C ARG A 18 -6.85 -6.55 -2.66
N THR A 19 -6.38 -7.50 -1.87
CA THR A 19 -6.75 -7.74 -0.48
C THR A 19 -5.68 -7.27 0.52
N GLN A 20 -4.62 -6.60 0.08
CA GLN A 20 -3.62 -5.98 0.96
C GLN A 20 -3.91 -4.50 1.15
N CYS A 21 -3.58 -3.98 2.33
CA CYS A 21 -3.74 -2.56 2.63
C CYS A 21 -2.57 -1.74 2.10
N PRO A 22 -2.80 -0.73 1.24
CA PRO A 22 -1.74 0.06 0.60
C PRO A 22 -0.98 0.99 1.56
N LEU A 23 -1.52 1.26 2.75
CA LEU A 23 -0.80 2.02 3.78
C LEU A 23 0.00 1.12 4.72
N CYS A 24 -0.57 0.00 5.17
CA CYS A 24 0.13 -0.92 6.07
C CYS A 24 1.37 -1.52 5.43
N ILE A 25 1.37 -1.81 4.13
CA ILE A 25 2.55 -2.37 3.45
C ILE A 25 3.79 -1.48 3.55
N GLY A 26 3.59 -0.17 3.66
CA GLY A 26 4.64 0.84 3.79
C GLY A 26 4.98 1.23 5.23
N ASP A 27 4.26 0.72 6.21
CA ASP A 27 4.45 1.09 7.61
C ASP A 27 5.60 0.29 8.22
N GLU A 28 6.75 0.95 8.40
CA GLU A 28 7.96 0.33 8.96
C GLU A 28 7.83 0.02 10.47
N SER A 29 6.80 0.53 11.16
CA SER A 29 6.53 0.19 12.55
C SER A 29 5.86 -1.19 12.72
N LEU A 30 5.32 -1.75 11.63
CA LEU A 30 4.65 -3.05 11.60
C LEU A 30 5.62 -4.18 11.22
N SER A 31 5.33 -5.39 11.71
CA SER A 31 6.04 -6.61 11.28
C SER A 31 5.77 -6.93 9.81
N TYR A 32 6.64 -7.74 9.19
CA TYR A 32 6.43 -8.18 7.80
C TYR A 32 5.05 -8.84 7.57
N GLU A 33 4.59 -9.64 8.52
CA GLU A 33 3.30 -10.34 8.44
C GLU A 33 2.12 -9.35 8.46
N GLU A 34 2.18 -8.32 9.30
CA GLU A 34 1.16 -7.28 9.38
C GLU A 34 1.14 -6.41 8.11
N ARG A 35 2.33 -6.05 7.60
CA ARG A 35 2.49 -5.26 6.37
C ARG A 35 1.97 -5.99 5.14
N THR A 36 2.15 -7.31 5.09
CA THR A 36 1.76 -8.15 3.95
C THR A 36 0.42 -8.88 4.16
N PHE A 37 -0.27 -8.61 5.28
CA PHE A 37 -1.53 -9.25 5.62
C PHE A 37 -2.56 -9.13 4.49
N GLN A 38 -3.15 -10.27 4.15
CA GLN A 38 -4.20 -10.38 3.14
C GLN A 38 -5.55 -10.58 3.82
N TYR A 39 -6.45 -9.63 3.62
CA TYR A 39 -7.84 -9.78 4.02
C TYR A 39 -8.54 -10.85 3.20
N CYS A 40 -9.59 -11.45 3.75
CA CYS A 40 -10.34 -12.50 3.06
C CYS A 40 -11.01 -12.00 1.76
N ARG A 41 -11.41 -10.72 1.70
CA ARG A 41 -12.06 -10.08 0.55
C ARG A 41 -11.71 -8.59 0.48
N PRO A 42 -11.71 -7.97 -0.72
CA PRO A 42 -11.42 -6.55 -0.88
C PRO A 42 -12.31 -5.65 -0.02
N ALA A 43 -13.61 -5.97 0.10
CA ALA A 43 -14.55 -5.24 0.95
C ALA A 43 -14.06 -5.06 2.39
N VAL A 44 -13.50 -6.12 2.99
CA VAL A 44 -13.00 -6.09 4.37
C VAL A 44 -11.70 -5.26 4.46
N MET A 45 -10.84 -5.35 3.45
CA MET A 45 -9.64 -4.50 3.37
C MET A 45 -10.02 -3.01 3.29
N TYR A 46 -11.07 -2.67 2.54
CA TYR A 46 -11.57 -1.30 2.46
C TYR A 46 -12.13 -0.81 3.80
N ASP A 47 -12.95 -1.62 4.47
CA ASP A 47 -13.48 -1.27 5.79
C ASP A 47 -12.35 -1.03 6.80
N HIS A 48 -11.27 -1.83 6.72
CA HIS A 48 -10.05 -1.57 7.48
C HIS A 48 -9.42 -0.22 7.09
N PHE A 49 -9.25 0.04 5.79
CA PHE A 49 -8.62 1.26 5.30
C PHE A 49 -9.37 2.51 5.77
N ASP A 50 -10.69 2.53 5.64
CA ASP A 50 -11.52 3.66 6.04
C ASP A 50 -11.50 3.87 7.56
N ARG A 51 -11.54 2.79 8.35
CA ARG A 51 -11.55 2.87 9.81
C ARG A 51 -10.20 3.24 10.40
N ALA A 52 -9.12 2.63 9.90
CA ALA A 52 -7.78 2.77 10.47
C ALA A 52 -7.05 4.01 9.93
N HIS A 53 -7.24 4.34 8.65
CA HIS A 53 -6.39 5.31 7.97
C HIS A 53 -7.14 6.57 7.53
N ALA A 54 -8.37 6.47 7.01
CA ALA A 54 -9.03 7.62 6.39
C ALA A 54 -9.19 8.83 7.34
N LYS A 55 -9.41 8.58 8.65
CA LYS A 55 -9.42 9.65 9.66
C LYS A 55 -8.07 10.37 9.72
N HIS A 56 -6.97 9.64 9.77
CA HIS A 56 -5.64 10.24 9.80
C HIS A 56 -5.34 10.98 8.49
N LEU A 57 -5.75 10.42 7.34
CA LEU A 57 -5.60 11.06 6.03
C LEU A 57 -6.40 12.37 5.93
N SER A 58 -7.52 12.52 6.64
CA SER A 58 -8.32 13.75 6.61
C SER A 58 -7.73 14.92 7.39
N VAL A 59 -6.80 14.66 8.33
CA VAL A 59 -6.15 15.69 9.16
C VAL A 59 -4.71 16.00 8.74
N VAL A 60 -4.05 15.10 7.99
CA VAL A 60 -2.71 15.37 7.49
C VAL A 60 -2.75 16.41 6.37
N LYS A 61 -1.82 17.37 6.42
CA LYS A 61 -1.67 18.40 5.38
C LYS A 61 -1.21 17.83 4.04
N GLN A 62 -0.62 16.64 4.04
CA GLN A 62 0.02 16.05 2.87
C GLN A 62 -0.03 14.53 2.97
N LEU A 63 -0.63 13.89 1.97
CA LEU A 63 -0.72 12.44 1.89
C LEU A 63 0.52 11.91 1.19
N VAL A 64 1.08 10.81 1.68
CA VAL A 64 2.27 10.18 1.09
C VAL A 64 2.00 8.71 0.80
N CYS A 65 2.58 8.21 -0.29
CA CYS A 65 2.65 6.77 -0.52
C CYS A 65 3.88 6.21 0.19
N ASN A 66 3.65 5.37 1.18
CA ASN A 66 4.73 4.74 1.96
C ASN A 66 5.20 3.41 1.35
N HIS A 67 4.67 3.00 0.19
CA HIS A 67 5.07 1.74 -0.44
C HIS A 67 6.60 1.72 -0.68
N PRO A 68 7.33 0.64 -0.31
CA PRO A 68 8.80 0.63 -0.39
C PRO A 68 9.39 0.87 -1.79
N LYS A 69 8.62 0.55 -2.83
CA LYS A 69 8.96 0.77 -4.24
C LYS A 69 8.47 2.12 -4.80
N CYS A 70 7.63 2.84 -4.07
CA CYS A 70 7.34 4.24 -4.37
C CYS A 70 8.45 5.09 -3.76
N ASN A 71 8.84 6.15 -4.47
CA ASN A 71 9.94 7.02 -4.07
C ASN A 71 9.74 7.47 -2.61
N ARG A 72 10.52 6.90 -1.66
CA ARG A 72 10.31 6.94 -0.19
C ARG A 72 9.93 8.33 0.30
N GLY A 73 8.63 8.63 0.38
CA GLY A 73 8.11 9.92 0.85
C GLY A 73 8.26 11.12 -0.11
N SER A 74 8.72 10.92 -1.35
CA SER A 74 8.80 12.02 -2.34
C SER A 74 7.50 12.23 -3.12
N LEU A 75 6.65 11.20 -3.18
CA LEU A 75 5.33 11.30 -3.79
C LEU A 75 4.33 11.77 -2.74
N THR A 76 3.93 13.03 -2.91
CA THR A 76 2.98 13.69 -2.03
C THR A 76 1.72 14.05 -2.80
N PHE A 77 0.57 13.94 -2.15
CA PHE A 77 -0.74 14.20 -2.73
C PHE A 77 -1.50 15.21 -1.89
N GLU A 78 -2.09 16.20 -2.55
CA GLU A 78 -2.93 17.22 -1.92
C GLU A 78 -4.33 16.71 -1.58
N HIS A 79 -4.84 15.75 -2.35
CA HIS A 79 -6.19 15.22 -2.22
C HIS A 79 -6.19 13.69 -2.13
N LEU A 80 -7.14 13.17 -1.34
CA LEU A 80 -7.30 11.72 -1.14
C LEU A 80 -7.58 10.98 -2.46
N ASP A 81 -8.31 11.61 -3.38
CA ASP A 81 -8.62 10.99 -4.68
C ASP A 81 -7.37 10.81 -5.55
N HIS A 82 -6.41 11.73 -5.48
CA HIS A 82 -5.13 11.57 -6.18
C HIS A 82 -4.31 10.41 -5.60
N PHE A 83 -4.31 10.27 -4.27
CA PHE A 83 -3.71 9.12 -3.61
C PHE A 83 -4.42 7.81 -4.02
N LYS A 84 -5.75 7.75 -3.97
CA LYS A 84 -6.54 6.57 -4.40
C LYS A 84 -6.24 6.20 -5.86
N ASN A 85 -6.16 7.20 -6.74
CA ASN A 85 -5.82 6.98 -8.15
C ASN A 85 -4.40 6.44 -8.34
N HIS A 86 -3.43 6.98 -7.59
CA HIS A 86 -2.07 6.45 -7.55
C HIS A 86 -2.05 4.97 -7.14
N VAL A 87 -2.76 4.63 -6.06
CA VAL A 87 -2.84 3.24 -5.58
C VAL A 87 -3.49 2.32 -6.62
N GLU A 88 -4.56 2.75 -7.29
CA GLU A 88 -5.20 1.95 -8.33
C GLU A 88 -4.27 1.72 -9.54
N ARG A 89 -3.60 2.77 -10.01
CA ARG A 89 -2.78 2.73 -11.23
C ARG A 89 -1.41 2.08 -11.04
N ILE A 90 -0.78 2.32 -9.89
CA ILE A 90 0.60 1.88 -9.62
C ILE A 90 0.60 0.56 -8.84
N HIS A 91 -0.32 0.38 -7.90
CA HIS A 91 -0.37 -0.81 -7.05
C HIS A 91 -1.44 -1.82 -7.44
N GLY A 92 -2.36 -1.48 -8.36
CA GLY A 92 -3.43 -2.38 -8.81
C GLY A 92 -4.52 -2.60 -7.76
N VAL A 93 -4.56 -1.79 -6.70
CA VAL A 93 -5.54 -1.86 -5.63
C VAL A 93 -6.53 -0.71 -5.78
N LYS A 94 -7.76 -1.04 -6.15
CA LYS A 94 -8.81 -0.04 -6.27
C LYS A 94 -9.42 0.25 -4.90
N LEU A 95 -9.23 1.43 -4.34
CA LEU A 95 -9.93 1.88 -3.13
C LEU A 95 -11.35 2.38 -3.50
N ARG A 96 -12.29 2.38 -2.54
CA ARG A 96 -13.65 2.90 -2.78
C ARG A 96 -13.59 4.41 -3.08
N ALA A 97 -14.40 4.85 -4.04
CA ALA A 97 -14.60 6.26 -4.36
C ALA A 97 -15.17 7.00 -3.15
#